data_AF-A0A2A5WFY5-F1
#
_entry.id   AF-A0A2A5WFY5-F1
#
_cell.length_a   1.000
_cell.length_b   1.000
_cell.length_c   1.000
_cell.angle_alpha   90.00
_cell.angle_beta   90.00
_cell.angle_gamma   90.00
#
_symmetry.space_group_name_H-M   'P 1'
#
loop_
_entity.id
_entity.type
_entity.pdbx_description
1 polymer ?
#
loop_
_entity_poly.entity_id
_entity_poly.type
_entity_poly.pdbx_seq_one_letter_code
_entity_poly.pdbx_strand_id
1 'polypeptide(L)'
;MDFSNILQGIATVITGLLAGSMLFFSFVMAPLIFIKLEIREAGKFVRAVFPWYYLVVIALSGLGGIALVAIAPLNASLLFLVTISAIYCRQSLMPSINDHRDRSNSGEEVANKIFNKLHRRSEIINGLQLLATMAVLLHISFVNFN
;
A
#
# COMPACT_ATOMS: atom_id res chain seq x y z
N MET A 1 18.85 12.76 24.11
CA MET A 1 17.69 12.02 23.59
C MET A 1 18.18 10.61 23.36
N ASP A 2 17.62 9.63 24.05
CA ASP A 2 18.11 8.25 23.97
C ASP A 2 17.93 7.69 22.55
N PHE A 3 18.80 6.77 22.15
CA PHE A 3 18.81 6.20 20.79
C PHE A 3 17.45 5.60 20.41
N SER A 4 16.78 4.92 21.35
CA SER A 4 15.43 4.37 21.18
C SER A 4 14.39 5.45 20.85
N ASN A 5 14.46 6.60 21.52
CA ASN A 5 13.56 7.73 21.28
C ASN A 5 13.77 8.36 19.89
N ILE A 6 15.01 8.43 19.42
CA ILE A 6 15.33 8.91 18.06
C ILE A 6 14.75 7.96 17.02
N LEU A 7 14.99 6.65 17.17
CA LEU A 7 14.46 5.63 16.26
C LEU A 7 12.93 5.62 16.23
N GLN A 8 12.29 5.72 17.40
CA GLN A 8 10.83 5.79 17.51
C GLN A 8 10.27 7.05 16.85
N GLY A 9 10.91 8.22 17.02
CA GLY A 9 10.51 9.45 16.36
C GLY A 9 10.61 9.35 14.83
N ILE A 10 11.71 8.81 14.32
CA ILE A 10 11.90 8.55 12.88
C ILE A 10 10.82 7.60 12.36
N ALA A 11 10.59 6.49 13.06
CA ALA A 11 9.56 5.52 12.67
C ALA A 11 8.17 6.15 12.64
N THR A 12 7.82 6.98 13.63
CA THR A 12 6.51 7.66 13.71
C THR A 12 6.29 8.56 12.50
N VAL A 13 7.28 9.37 12.12
CA VAL A 13 7.19 10.22 10.94
C VAL A 13 7.03 9.38 9.65
N ILE A 14 7.86 8.35 9.48
CA ILE A 14 7.82 7.49 8.28
C ILE A 14 6.49 6.74 8.17
N THR A 15 6.03 6.12 9.25
CA THR A 15 4.75 5.39 9.27
C THR A 15 3.57 6.35 9.13
N GLY A 16 3.68 7.59 9.64
CA GLY A 16 2.71 8.66 9.41
C GLY A 16 2.58 9.04 7.93
N LEU A 17 3.71 9.21 7.23
CA LEU A 17 3.73 9.45 5.78
C LEU A 17 3.15 8.26 5.01
N LEU A 18 3.48 7.03 5.40
CA LEU A 18 2.91 5.82 4.81
C LEU A 18 1.39 5.80 4.96
N ALA A 19 0.88 5.93 6.20
CA ALA A 19 -0.55 5.95 6.48
C ALA A 19 -1.27 7.07 5.72
N GLY A 20 -0.72 8.30 5.76
CA GLY A 20 -1.28 9.45 5.07
C GLY A 20 -1.34 9.26 3.55
N SER A 21 -0.28 8.74 2.94
CA SER A 21 -0.25 8.47 1.50
C SER A 21 -1.27 7.40 1.08
N MET A 22 -1.40 6.32 1.85
CA MET A 22 -2.39 5.28 1.61
C MET A 22 -3.82 5.80 1.78
N LEU A 23 -4.10 6.53 2.87
CA LEU A 23 -5.41 7.13 3.11
C LEU A 23 -5.79 8.11 2.00
N PHE A 24 -4.89 9.03 1.66
CA PHE A 24 -5.14 10.01 0.62
C PHE A 24 -5.38 9.35 -0.74
N PHE A 25 -4.57 8.36 -1.10
CA PHE A 25 -4.75 7.65 -2.37
C PHE A 25 -6.08 6.89 -2.40
N SER A 26 -6.37 6.09 -1.37
CA SER A 26 -7.56 5.21 -1.33
C SER A 26 -8.87 5.98 -1.20
N PHE A 27 -8.93 7.05 -0.41
CA PHE A 27 -10.18 7.73 -0.09
C PHE A 27 -10.39 9.06 -0.81
N VAL A 28 -9.34 9.66 -1.38
CA VAL A 28 -9.43 10.94 -2.08
C VAL A 28 -9.05 10.79 -3.54
N MET A 29 -7.81 10.37 -3.82
CA MET A 29 -7.31 10.38 -5.19
C MET A 29 -8.04 9.38 -6.11
N ALA A 30 -8.13 8.11 -5.71
CA ALA A 30 -8.77 7.08 -6.52
C ALA A 30 -10.26 7.39 -6.81
N PRO A 31 -11.09 7.75 -5.80
CA PRO A 31 -12.47 8.16 -6.06
C PRO A 31 -12.57 9.37 -6.98
N LEU A 32 -11.76 10.42 -6.76
CA LEU A 32 -11.80 11.61 -7.60
C LEU A 32 -11.44 11.32 -9.06
N ILE A 33 -10.47 10.43 -9.31
CA ILE A 33 -10.12 10.01 -10.68
C ILE A 33 -11.35 9.41 -11.38
N PHE A 34 -12.04 8.47 -10.74
CA PHE A 34 -13.22 7.81 -11.32
C PHE A 34 -14.47 8.71 -11.38
N ILE A 35 -14.55 9.75 -10.54
CA ILE A 35 -15.63 10.75 -10.60
C ILE A 35 -15.40 11.76 -11.73
N LYS A 36 -14.15 12.16 -11.97
CA LYS A 36 -13.82 13.30 -12.85
C LYS A 36 -13.42 12.91 -14.26
N LEU A 37 -12.98 11.68 -14.50
CA LEU A 37 -12.55 11.21 -15.81
C LEU A 37 -13.52 10.16 -16.36
N GLU A 38 -13.62 10.10 -17.69
CA GLU A 38 -14.24 8.98 -18.36
C GLU A 38 -13.53 7.67 -18.01
N ILE A 39 -14.28 6.56 -17.94
CA ILE A 39 -13.78 5.27 -17.42
C ILE A 39 -12.49 4.79 -18.11
N ARG A 40 -12.37 5.05 -19.42
CA ARG A 40 -11.21 4.67 -20.22
C ARG A 40 -9.96 5.46 -19.83
N GLU A 41 -10.10 6.77 -19.64
CA GLU A 41 -8.98 7.65 -19.28
C GLU A 41 -8.62 7.50 -17.79
N ALA A 42 -9.62 7.30 -16.91
CA ALA A 42 -9.41 6.92 -15.52
C ALA A 42 -8.55 5.65 -15.40
N GLY A 43 -8.88 4.61 -16.18
CA GLY A 43 -8.12 3.36 -16.20
C GLY A 43 -6.66 3.54 -16.62
N LYS A 44 -6.39 4.33 -17.67
CA LYS A 44 -5.00 4.64 -18.09
C LYS A 44 -4.24 5.40 -17.01
N PHE A 45 -4.87 6.41 -16.43
CA PHE A 45 -4.24 7.22 -15.39
C PHE A 45 -3.90 6.39 -14.15
N VAL A 46 -4.85 5.59 -13.66
CA VAL A 46 -4.66 4.71 -12.51
C VAL A 46 -3.52 3.69 -12.76
N ARG A 47 -3.44 3.11 -13.95
CA ARG A 47 -2.32 2.21 -14.32
C ARG A 47 -0.96 2.91 -14.29
N ALA A 48 -0.88 4.18 -14.66
CA ALA A 48 0.35 4.94 -14.59
C ALA A 48 0.75 5.27 -13.14
N VAL A 49 -0.23 5.47 -12.26
CA VAL A 49 0.02 5.84 -10.85
C VAL A 49 0.38 4.64 -9.98
N PHE A 50 -0.25 3.48 -10.18
CA PHE A 50 -0.06 2.32 -9.29
C PHE A 50 1.40 1.86 -9.09
N PRO A 51 2.27 1.82 -10.12
CA PRO A 51 3.67 1.45 -9.92
C PRO A 51 4.40 2.35 -8.92
N TRP A 52 4.08 3.65 -8.91
CA TRP A 52 4.63 4.64 -8.00
C TRP A 52 4.01 4.53 -6.61
N TYR A 53 2.69 4.35 -6.53
CA TYR A 53 2.00 4.10 -5.27
C TYR A 53 2.62 2.92 -4.51
N TYR A 54 2.80 1.78 -5.18
CA TYR A 54 3.42 0.62 -4.55
C TYR A 54 4.88 0.86 -4.16
N LEU A 55 5.65 1.63 -4.94
CA LEU A 55 7.02 1.98 -4.55
C LEU A 55 7.05 2.83 -3.27
N VAL A 56 6.15 3.79 -3.13
CA VAL A 56 6.02 4.59 -1.89
C VAL A 56 5.68 3.67 -0.71
N VAL A 57 4.71 2.77 -0.88
CA VAL A 57 4.34 1.80 0.17
C VAL A 57 5.55 0.95 0.57
N ILE A 58 6.23 0.31 -0.41
CA ILE A 58 7.40 -0.54 -0.18
C ILE A 58 8.51 0.22 0.54
N ALA A 59 8.84 1.43 0.07
CA ALA A 59 9.94 2.21 0.61
C ALA A 59 9.65 2.64 2.05
N LEU A 60 8.48 3.24 2.31
CA LEU A 60 8.15 3.75 3.63
C LEU A 60 7.90 2.62 4.64
N SER A 61 7.25 1.52 4.25
CA SER A 61 7.08 0.37 5.15
C SER A 61 8.41 -0.31 5.43
N GLY A 62 9.30 -0.44 4.43
CA GLY A 62 10.62 -1.02 4.61
C GLY A 62 11.49 -0.18 5.55
N LEU A 63 11.57 1.13 5.32
CA LEU A 63 12.32 2.05 6.17
C LEU A 63 11.76 2.13 7.59
N GLY A 64 10.44 2.17 7.76
CA GLY A 64 9.80 2.13 9.06
C GLY A 64 10.08 0.81 9.80
N GLY A 65 10.05 -0.32 9.09
CA GLY A 65 10.42 -1.62 9.63
C GLY A 65 11.87 -1.66 10.11
N ILE A 66 12.80 -1.12 9.33
CA ILE A 66 14.23 -1.01 9.70
C ILE A 66 14.40 -0.13 10.94
N ALA A 67 13.73 1.01 11.01
CA ALA A 67 13.81 1.91 12.16
C ALA A 67 13.31 1.26 13.46
N LEU A 68 12.32 0.36 13.37
CA LEU A 68 11.72 -0.31 14.53
C LEU A 68 12.38 -1.65 14.89
N VAL A 69 13.21 -2.25 14.04
CA VAL A 69 13.66 -3.65 14.21
C VAL A 69 14.37 -3.90 15.55
N ALA A 70 15.12 -2.90 16.04
CA ALA A 70 15.89 -3.01 17.28
C ALA A 70 15.08 -2.72 18.55
N ILE A 71 13.97 -1.97 18.45
CA ILE A 71 13.22 -1.45 19.61
C ILE A 71 11.79 -1.98 19.72
N ALA A 72 11.20 -2.42 18.61
CA ALA A 72 9.82 -2.86 18.53
C ALA A 72 9.66 -3.94 17.43
N PRO A 73 10.25 -5.13 17.63
CA PRO A 73 10.36 -6.16 16.58
C PRO A 73 9.01 -6.64 16.04
N LEU A 74 7.95 -6.65 16.85
CA LEU A 74 6.60 -6.99 16.38
C LEU A 74 6.06 -5.94 15.39
N ASN A 75 6.21 -4.65 15.70
CA ASN A 75 5.81 -3.55 14.81
C ASN A 75 6.65 -3.57 13.52
N ALA A 76 7.96 -3.80 13.65
CA ALA A 76 8.85 -3.96 12.50
C ALA A 76 8.40 -5.11 11.58
N SER A 77 8.04 -6.24 12.17
CA SER A 77 7.58 -7.42 11.43
C SER A 77 6.28 -7.14 10.66
N LEU A 78 5.33 -6.40 11.24
CA LEU A 78 4.13 -5.96 10.54
C LEU A 78 4.46 -5.06 9.34
N LEU A 79 5.37 -4.09 9.50
CA LEU A 79 5.78 -3.23 8.39
C LEU A 79 6.57 -3.99 7.31
N PHE A 80 7.34 -5.01 7.66
CA PHE A 80 7.98 -5.90 6.68
C PHE A 80 6.96 -6.77 5.94
N LEU A 81 5.90 -7.25 6.61
CA LEU A 81 4.80 -7.93 5.93
C LEU A 81 4.07 -7.00 4.96
N VAL A 82 3.88 -5.72 5.31
CA VAL A 82 3.37 -4.69 4.38
C VAL A 82 4.30 -4.55 3.17
N THR A 83 5.62 -4.48 3.40
CA THR A 83 6.63 -4.37 2.35
C THR A 83 6.58 -5.55 1.38
N ILE A 84 6.62 -6.77 1.90
CA ILE A 84 6.62 -8.01 1.10
C ILE A 84 5.32 -8.15 0.31
N SER A 85 4.18 -7.89 0.95
CA SER A 85 2.89 -7.94 0.27
C SER A 85 2.75 -6.85 -0.80
N ALA A 86 3.31 -5.66 -0.60
CA ALA A 86 3.32 -4.59 -1.60
C ALA A 86 4.22 -4.93 -2.80
N ILE A 87 5.39 -5.56 -2.57
CA ILE A 87 6.24 -6.12 -3.64
C ILE A 87 5.44 -7.15 -4.44
N TYR A 88 4.75 -8.08 -3.77
CA TYR A 88 3.90 -9.07 -4.44
C TYR A 88 2.79 -8.41 -5.28
N CYS A 89 2.12 -7.39 -4.74
CA CYS A 89 1.08 -6.67 -5.46
C CYS A 89 1.65 -5.96 -6.70
N ARG A 90 2.81 -5.31 -6.58
CA ARG A 90 3.45 -4.59 -7.68
C ARG A 90 3.99 -5.52 -8.76
N GLN A 91 4.67 -6.60 -8.38
CA GLN A 91 5.42 -7.43 -9.32
C GLN A 91 4.60 -8.56 -9.92
N SER A 92 3.53 -8.99 -9.26
CA SER A 92 2.72 -10.13 -9.71
C SER A 92 1.26 -9.75 -9.94
N LEU A 93 0.61 -9.17 -8.94
CA LEU A 93 -0.84 -8.97 -8.99
C LEU A 93 -1.24 -7.89 -10.00
N MET A 94 -0.57 -6.72 -9.97
CA MET A 94 -0.87 -5.60 -10.86
C MET A 94 -0.64 -5.92 -12.35
N PRO A 95 0.49 -6.53 -12.78
CA PRO A 95 0.65 -6.95 -14.18
C PRO A 95 -0.46 -7.92 -14.62
N SER A 96 -0.81 -8.88 -13.77
CA SER A 96 -1.86 -9.85 -14.07
C SER A 96 -3.25 -9.20 -14.16
N ILE A 97 -3.57 -8.24 -13.29
CA ILE A 97 -4.80 -7.44 -13.36
C ILE A 97 -4.87 -6.68 -14.69
N ASN A 98 -3.79 -6.03 -15.09
CA ASN A 98 -3.75 -5.23 -16.32
C ASN A 98 -3.93 -6.11 -17.56
N ASP A 99 -3.23 -7.25 -17.63
CA ASP A 99 -3.37 -8.23 -18.72
C ASP A 99 -4.82 -8.72 -18.88
N HIS A 100 -5.43 -9.18 -17.79
CA HIS A 100 -6.81 -9.66 -17.84
C HIS A 100 -7.82 -8.55 -18.13
N ARG A 101 -7.54 -7.30 -17.75
CA ARG A 101 -8.37 -6.17 -18.16
C ARG A 101 -8.27 -5.92 -19.66
N ASP A 102 -7.07 -6.03 -20.24
CA ASP A 102 -6.86 -5.80 -21.67
C ASP A 102 -7.54 -6.90 -22.51
N ARG A 103 -7.42 -8.16 -22.09
CA ARG A 103 -8.14 -9.30 -22.70
C ARG A 103 -9.67 -9.20 -22.56
N SER A 104 -10.14 -8.73 -21.41
CA SER A 104 -11.58 -8.46 -21.21
C SER A 104 -12.06 -7.37 -22.17
N ASN A 105 -11.26 -6.33 -22.41
CA ASN A 105 -11.61 -5.24 -23.33
C ASN A 105 -11.59 -5.69 -24.80
N SER A 106 -10.83 -6.75 -25.14
CA SER A 106 -10.85 -7.37 -26.47
C SER A 106 -11.96 -8.42 -26.67
N GLY A 107 -12.89 -8.57 -25.71
CA GLY A 107 -14.06 -9.43 -25.83
C GLY A 107 -13.95 -10.81 -25.16
N GLU A 108 -12.89 -11.09 -24.40
CA GLU A 108 -12.74 -12.37 -23.70
C GLU A 108 -13.55 -12.37 -22.38
N GLU A 109 -14.73 -13.00 -22.38
CA GLU A 109 -15.63 -12.99 -21.21
C GLU A 109 -15.01 -13.59 -19.93
N VAL A 110 -14.19 -14.64 -20.08
CA VAL A 110 -13.53 -15.30 -18.94
C VAL A 110 -12.53 -14.36 -18.26
N ALA A 111 -11.85 -13.51 -19.03
CA ALA A 111 -10.86 -12.58 -18.52
C ALA A 111 -11.48 -11.54 -17.55
N ASN A 112 -12.73 -11.12 -17.78
CA ASN A 112 -13.42 -10.18 -16.89
C ASN A 112 -13.63 -10.78 -15.48
N LYS A 113 -14.00 -12.06 -15.40
CA LYS A 113 -14.18 -12.75 -14.11
C LYS A 113 -12.87 -12.84 -13.34
N ILE A 114 -11.77 -13.15 -14.02
CA ILE A 114 -10.44 -13.22 -13.42
C ILE A 114 -9.97 -11.83 -12.98
N PHE A 115 -10.15 -10.82 -13.84
CA PHE A 115 -9.87 -9.42 -13.49
C PHE A 115 -10.56 -9.02 -12.19
N ASN A 116 -11.87 -9.25 -12.06
CA ASN A 116 -12.62 -8.86 -10.86
C ASN A 116 -12.11 -9.57 -9.60
N LYS A 117 -11.75 -10.86 -9.70
CA LYS A 117 -11.18 -11.63 -8.60
C LYS A 117 -9.82 -11.07 -8.17
N LEU A 118 -8.92 -10.81 -9.11
CA LEU A 118 -7.58 -10.31 -8.84
C LEU A 118 -7.62 -8.86 -8.31
N HIS A 119 -8.47 -8.03 -8.89
CA HIS A 119 -8.69 -6.66 -8.45
C HIS A 119 -9.19 -6.62 -7.00
N ARG A 120 -10.25 -7.36 -6.67
CA ARG A 120 -10.75 -7.45 -5.29
C ARG A 120 -9.68 -7.98 -4.33
N ARG A 121 -8.88 -8.96 -4.75
CA ARG A 121 -7.76 -9.45 -3.93
C ARG A 121 -6.75 -8.33 -3.65
N SER A 122 -6.41 -7.51 -4.64
CA SER A 122 -5.48 -6.39 -4.46
C SER A 122 -6.01 -5.34 -3.49
N GLU A 123 -7.31 -5.04 -3.56
CA GLU A 123 -7.96 -4.09 -2.66
C GLU A 123 -7.99 -4.60 -1.22
N ILE A 124 -8.29 -5.89 -1.02
CA ILE A 124 -8.25 -6.51 0.32
C ILE A 124 -6.83 -6.44 0.89
N ILE A 125 -5.80 -6.79 0.10
CA ILE A 125 -4.41 -6.70 0.56
C ILE A 125 -4.06 -5.26 0.93
N ASN A 126 -4.42 -4.27 0.10
CA ASN A 126 -4.19 -2.87 0.39
C ASN A 126 -4.90 -2.39 1.67
N GLY A 127 -6.14 -2.84 1.88
CA GLY A 127 -6.89 -2.56 3.11
C GLY A 127 -6.22 -3.14 4.35
N LEU A 128 -5.74 -4.40 4.28
CA LEU A 128 -5.00 -5.02 5.37
C LEU A 128 -3.66 -4.32 5.65
N GLN A 129 -2.95 -3.88 4.60
CA GLN A 129 -1.72 -3.10 4.72
C GLN A 129 -1.97 -1.77 5.43
N LEU A 130 -3.06 -1.09 5.09
CA LEU A 130 -3.46 0.16 5.75
C LEU A 130 -3.78 -0.09 7.22
N LEU A 131 -4.57 -1.11 7.54
CA LEU A 131 -4.90 -1.46 8.93
C LEU A 131 -3.65 -1.78 9.76
N ALA A 132 -2.72 -2.58 9.21
CA ALA A 132 -1.46 -2.90 9.87
C ALA A 132 -0.62 -1.63 10.10
N THR A 133 -0.50 -0.77 9.09
CA THR A 133 0.21 0.50 9.18
C THR A 133 -0.39 1.41 10.26
N MET A 134 -1.73 1.54 10.29
CA MET A 134 -2.43 2.34 11.29
C MET A 134 -2.24 1.78 12.70
N ALA A 135 -2.31 0.46 12.87
CA ALA A 135 -2.07 -0.18 14.16
C ALA A 135 -0.65 0.09 14.67
N VAL A 136 0.36 -0.04 13.79
CA VAL A 136 1.75 0.30 14.11
C VAL A 136 1.88 1.77 14.47
N LEU A 137 1.35 2.68 13.65
CA LEU A 137 1.43 4.12 13.88
C LEU A 137 0.84 4.52 15.24
N LEU A 138 -0.37 4.03 15.55
CA LEU A 138 -1.01 4.31 16.83
C LEU A 138 -0.19 3.75 17.99
N HIS A 139 0.28 2.51 17.89
CA HIS A 139 1.07 1.90 18.95
C HIS A 139 2.36 2.69 19.22
N ILE A 140 3.15 2.99 18.19
CA ILE A 140 4.41 3.74 18.37
C ILE A 140 4.21 5.22 18.72
N SER A 141 3.01 5.78 18.53
CA SER A 141 2.71 7.15 18.94
C SER A 141 2.36 7.27 20.43
N PHE A 142 1.88 6.20 21.05
CA PHE A 142 1.36 6.21 22.42
C PHE A 142 2.12 5.30 23.40
N VAL A 143 3.03 4.45 22.91
CA VAL A 143 3.86 3.55 23.72
C VAL A 143 5.32 3.92 23.56
N ASN A 144 6.02 4.19 24.66
CA ASN A 144 7.46 4.48 24.64
C ASN A 144 8.28 3.19 24.75
N PHE A 145 9.30 3.06 23.90
CA PHE A 145 10.27 1.98 23.99
C PHE A 145 11.52 2.49 24.72
N ASN A 146 11.66 2.12 26.00
CA ASN A 146 12.84 2.43 26.82
C ASN A 146 14.00 1.53 26.45
#